data_AF-B7QZN0-F1
#
_entry.id   AF-B7QZN0-F1
#
_cell.length_a   1.000
_cell.length_b   1.000
_cell.length_c   1.000
_cell.angle_alpha   90.00
_cell.angle_beta   90.00
_cell.angle_gamma   90.00
#
_symmetry.space_group_name_H-M   'P 1'
#
loop_
_entity.id
_entity.type
_entity.pdbx_description
1 polymer ?
#
loop_
_entity_poly.entity_id
_entity_poly.type
_entity_poly.pdbx_seq_one_letter_code
_entity_poly.pdbx_strand_id
1 'polypeptide(L)'
;MRVFVRDYLLPWLLTVGFWLAIWIFVRQIRENLNAVNVFVAFILLVPFLLVALHFAGKTLERYGYSREDLKRLPEIIEKTHGRLYLPKEIFETVTRALMFWGLVATAVVMTENPLKGILNGVAIFVRIFALFVLLVSMVLWVMDFPFAIYKLFKGRDLSRDFLVEMMRQNLLYTLTLIAVRFIALHSSYPAGNDPIGEVMAIGRKTGLVASLLELSGLNFLYCLIGLYLPEKSRKLTALALTIIVVLQLWIARRIVFG
;
A
#
# COMPACT_ATOMS: atom_id res chain seq x y z
N MET A 1 9.39 -7.60 32.40
CA MET A 1 8.54 -6.60 31.71
C MET A 1 9.25 -5.29 31.35
N ARG A 2 10.43 -4.95 31.90
CA ARG A 2 11.01 -3.60 31.74
C ARG A 2 11.43 -3.28 30.30
N VAL A 3 11.90 -4.28 29.55
CA VAL A 3 12.29 -4.17 28.14
C VAL A 3 11.08 -3.98 27.23
N PHE A 4 10.02 -4.79 27.41
CA PHE A 4 8.79 -4.66 26.62
C PHE A 4 8.14 -3.27 26.77
N VAL A 5 8.05 -2.76 28.00
CA VAL A 5 7.46 -1.44 28.25
C VAL A 5 8.30 -0.33 27.61
N ARG A 6 9.62 -0.38 27.78
CA ARG A 6 10.52 0.67 27.30
C ARG A 6 10.69 0.67 25.78
N ASP A 7 10.83 -0.51 25.18
CA ASP A 7 11.27 -0.63 23.78
C ASP A 7 10.11 -0.88 22.80
N TYR A 8 8.90 -1.17 23.30
CA TYR A 8 7.74 -1.47 22.45
C TYR A 8 6.52 -0.62 22.83
N LEU A 9 6.07 -0.69 24.08
CA LEU A 9 4.85 0.00 24.51
C LEU A 9 5.02 1.52 24.54
N LEU A 10 6.17 2.01 25.02
CA LEU A 10 6.48 3.44 25.07
C LEU A 10 6.59 4.05 23.66
N PRO A 11 7.29 3.46 22.67
CA PRO A 11 7.25 3.92 21.29
C PRO A 11 5.84 3.92 20.66
N TRP A 12 4.99 2.93 20.97
CA TRP A 12 3.60 2.92 20.49
C TRP A 12 2.80 4.08 21.09
N LEU A 13 2.91 4.32 22.39
CA LEU A 13 2.30 5.48 23.05
C LEU A 13 2.84 6.80 22.52
N LEU A 14 4.14 6.90 22.26
CA LEU A 14 4.76 8.06 21.64
C LEU A 14 4.24 8.28 20.22
N THR A 15 3.97 7.21 19.47
CA THR A 15 3.36 7.32 18.13
C THR A 15 1.96 7.91 18.21
N VAL A 16 1.14 7.45 19.17
CA VAL A 16 -0.20 8.02 19.41
C VAL A 16 -0.09 9.48 19.90
N GLY A 17 0.81 9.74 20.85
CA GLY A 17 1.08 11.07 21.38
C GLY A 17 1.59 12.06 20.32
N PHE A 18 2.38 11.59 19.36
CA PHE A 18 2.84 12.37 18.21
C PHE A 18 1.67 12.84 17.34
N TRP A 19 0.70 11.96 17.05
CA TRP A 19 -0.51 12.36 16.32
C TRP A 19 -1.36 13.36 17.10
N LEU A 20 -1.54 13.14 18.41
CA LEU A 20 -2.25 14.10 19.26
C LEU A 20 -1.55 15.47 19.30
N ALA A 21 -0.21 15.47 19.37
CA ALA A 21 0.58 16.68 19.29
C ALA A 21 0.36 17.41 17.96
N ILE A 22 0.36 16.69 16.83
CA ILE A 22 0.02 17.28 15.51
C ILE A 22 -1.35 17.95 15.57
N TRP A 23 -2.37 17.29 16.12
CA TRP A 23 -3.72 17.86 16.17
C TRP A 23 -3.81 19.13 17.02
N ILE A 24 -3.03 19.23 18.09
CA ILE A 24 -3.01 20.39 19.00
C ILE A 24 -2.14 21.54 18.45
N PHE A 25 -0.97 21.21 17.88
CA PHE A 25 0.01 22.23 17.45
C PHE A 25 -0.23 22.75 16.03
N VAL A 26 -0.83 21.96 15.15
CA VAL A 26 -1.17 22.42 13.79
C VAL A 26 -2.45 23.22 13.84
N ARG A 27 -2.34 24.53 13.66
CA ARG A 27 -3.44 25.50 13.73
C ARG A 27 -4.68 25.07 12.91
N GLN A 28 -4.46 24.62 11.68
CA GLN A 28 -5.54 24.19 10.77
C GLN A 28 -6.31 22.96 11.28
N ILE A 29 -5.65 22.06 12.00
CA ILE A 29 -6.31 20.88 12.60
C ILE A 29 -7.00 21.30 13.90
N ARG A 30 -6.31 22.12 14.71
CA ARG A 30 -6.83 22.61 15.99
C ARG A 30 -8.15 23.38 15.84
N GLU A 31 -8.26 24.21 14.82
CA GLU A 31 -9.48 24.99 14.52
C GLU A 31 -10.67 24.10 14.13
N ASN A 32 -10.42 22.87 13.67
CA ASN A 32 -11.44 21.88 13.30
C ASN A 32 -11.67 20.79 14.36
N LEU A 33 -11.04 20.89 15.54
CA LEU A 33 -11.19 19.91 16.61
C LEU A 33 -12.62 19.92 17.16
N ASN A 34 -13.37 18.86 16.85
CA ASN A 34 -14.67 18.57 17.43
C ASN A 34 -14.56 17.32 18.33
N ALA A 35 -15.14 17.38 19.53
CA ALA A 35 -15.18 16.25 20.47
C ALA A 35 -15.75 14.98 19.83
N VAL A 36 -16.75 15.11 18.96
CA VAL A 36 -17.34 13.98 18.22
C VAL A 36 -16.32 13.35 17.25
N ASN A 37 -15.57 14.17 16.52
CA ASN A 37 -14.57 13.67 15.58
C ASN A 37 -13.38 13.02 16.29
N VAL A 38 -12.94 13.59 17.41
CA VAL A 38 -11.90 13.01 18.26
C VAL A 38 -12.38 11.66 18.82
N PHE A 39 -13.62 11.59 19.29
CA PHE A 39 -14.20 10.33 19.77
C PHE A 39 -14.26 9.27 18.67
N VAL A 40 -14.70 9.62 17.46
CA VAL A 40 -14.70 8.70 16.31
C VAL A 40 -13.28 8.28 15.93
N ALA A 41 -12.32 9.20 15.95
CA ALA A 41 -10.92 8.89 15.71
C ALA A 41 -10.37 7.87 16.71
N PHE A 42 -10.72 7.96 17.99
CA PHE A 42 -10.38 6.94 18.99
C PHE A 42 -11.12 5.62 18.78
N ILE A 43 -12.40 5.64 18.38
CA ILE A 43 -13.11 4.41 18.03
C ILE A 43 -12.41 3.69 16.87
N LEU A 44 -11.94 4.43 15.86
CA LEU A 44 -11.17 3.87 14.74
C LEU A 44 -9.86 3.22 15.17
N LEU A 45 -9.30 3.56 16.33
CA LEU A 45 -8.10 2.89 16.83
C LEU A 45 -8.36 1.40 17.08
N VAL A 46 -9.56 1.03 17.51
CA VAL A 46 -9.95 -0.35 17.84
C VAL A 46 -9.79 -1.30 16.64
N PRO A 47 -10.43 -1.07 15.48
CA PRO A 47 -10.25 -1.95 14.32
C PRO A 47 -8.80 -1.98 13.82
N PHE A 48 -8.05 -0.87 13.87
CA PHE A 48 -6.63 -0.86 13.48
C PHE A 48 -5.76 -1.70 14.41
N LEU A 49 -6.00 -1.63 15.73
CA LEU A 49 -5.32 -2.49 16.70
C LEU A 49 -5.71 -3.95 16.53
N LEU A 50 -6.98 -4.27 16.29
CA LEU A 50 -7.42 -5.65 16.03
C LEU A 50 -6.72 -6.24 14.80
N VAL A 51 -6.64 -5.48 13.71
CA VAL A 51 -5.90 -5.88 12.50
C VAL A 51 -4.42 -6.06 12.80
N ALA A 52 -3.80 -5.12 13.52
CA ALA A 52 -2.40 -5.21 13.90
C ALA A 52 -2.10 -6.46 14.75
N LEU A 53 -2.95 -6.75 15.74
CA LEU A 53 -2.84 -7.93 16.59
C LEU A 53 -3.07 -9.21 15.80
N HIS A 54 -4.02 -9.23 14.86
CA HIS A 54 -4.23 -10.37 13.97
C HIS A 54 -2.98 -10.67 13.15
N PHE A 55 -2.35 -9.65 12.54
CA PHE A 55 -1.11 -9.83 11.80
C PHE A 55 0.06 -10.22 12.70
N ALA A 56 0.17 -9.64 13.90
CA ALA A 56 1.15 -10.05 14.88
C ALA A 56 0.99 -11.53 15.26
N GLY A 57 -0.24 -12.01 15.45
CA GLY A 57 -0.55 -13.42 15.68
C GLY A 57 -0.16 -14.32 14.51
N LYS A 58 -0.38 -13.87 13.27
CA LYS A 58 0.06 -14.59 12.07
C LYS A 58 1.59 -14.62 11.96
N THR A 59 2.27 -13.58 12.41
CA THR A 59 3.74 -13.57 12.52
C THR A 59 4.18 -14.59 13.56
N LEU A 60 3.56 -14.64 14.75
CA LEU A 60 3.86 -15.67 15.76
C LEU A 60 3.76 -17.10 15.19
N GLU A 61 2.69 -17.40 14.43
CA GLU A 61 2.52 -18.71 13.76
C GLU A 61 3.66 -19.06 12.83
N ARG A 62 4.17 -18.09 12.05
CA ARG A 62 5.30 -18.30 11.14
C ARG A 62 6.58 -18.70 11.85
N TYR A 63 6.72 -18.31 13.12
CA TYR A 63 7.87 -18.63 13.96
C TYR A 63 7.59 -19.80 14.93
N GLY A 64 6.48 -20.54 14.73
CA GLY A 64 6.16 -21.77 15.48
C GLY A 64 5.38 -21.57 16.78
N TYR A 65 4.87 -20.36 17.05
CA TYR A 65 4.04 -20.06 18.23
C TYR A 65 2.54 -20.14 17.90
N SER A 66 1.69 -20.37 18.90
CA SER A 66 0.24 -20.34 18.70
C SER A 66 -0.27 -18.89 18.63
N ARG A 67 -1.39 -18.65 17.93
CA ARG A 67 -2.06 -17.33 17.96
C ARG A 67 -2.48 -16.93 19.38
N GLU A 68 -2.78 -17.89 20.24
CA GLU A 68 -3.20 -17.64 21.62
C GLU A 68 -2.06 -17.09 22.49
N ASP A 69 -0.81 -17.30 22.05
CA ASP A 69 0.39 -16.77 22.71
C ASP A 69 0.54 -15.26 22.57
N LEU A 70 -0.34 -14.59 21.81
CA LEU A 70 -0.52 -13.12 21.81
C LEU A 70 -0.73 -12.56 23.22
N LYS A 71 -1.38 -13.30 24.13
CA LYS A 71 -1.55 -12.84 25.53
C LYS A 71 -0.23 -12.85 26.31
N ARG A 72 0.72 -13.68 25.89
CA ARG A 72 2.06 -13.82 26.46
C ARG A 72 3.13 -13.08 25.64
N LEU A 73 2.71 -12.21 24.71
CA LEU A 73 3.62 -11.40 23.89
C LEU A 73 4.70 -10.69 24.72
N PRO A 74 4.37 -10.05 25.88
CA PRO A 74 5.38 -9.36 26.68
C PRO A 74 6.47 -10.31 27.20
N GLU A 75 6.10 -11.53 27.57
CA GLU A 75 7.02 -12.56 28.08
C GLU A 75 7.86 -13.16 26.95
N ILE A 76 7.25 -13.40 25.77
CA ILE A 76 7.94 -13.94 24.60
C ILE A 76 8.97 -12.93 24.10
N ILE A 77 8.58 -11.67 23.96
CA ILE A 77 9.46 -10.58 23.52
C ILE A 77 10.64 -10.41 24.49
N GLU A 78 10.40 -10.50 25.80
CA GLU A 78 11.47 -10.39 26.79
C GLU A 78 12.45 -11.57 26.74
N LYS A 79 11.96 -12.79 26.49
CA LYS A 79 12.81 -13.99 26.35
C LYS A 79 13.58 -14.07 25.04
N THR A 80 13.06 -13.45 23.97
CA THR A 80 13.64 -13.52 22.62
C THR A 80 14.29 -12.21 22.16
N HIS A 81 14.33 -11.19 23.02
CA HIS A 81 14.91 -9.89 22.71
C HIS A 81 16.37 -10.03 22.25
N GLY A 82 16.66 -9.55 21.04
CA GLY A 82 17.99 -9.61 20.41
C GLY A 82 18.40 -10.96 19.79
N ARG A 83 17.62 -12.04 19.97
CA ARG A 83 17.92 -13.36 19.39
C ARG A 83 17.10 -13.71 18.15
N LEU A 84 15.89 -13.15 18.04
CA LEU A 84 14.99 -13.37 16.90
C LEU A 84 14.54 -12.05 16.28
N TYR A 85 14.24 -12.07 14.98
CA TYR A 85 13.60 -10.95 14.26
C TYR A 85 12.11 -10.79 14.62
N LEU A 86 11.50 -11.78 15.27
CA LEU A 86 10.09 -11.82 15.64
C LEU A 86 9.60 -10.59 16.44
N PRO A 87 10.27 -10.15 17.53
CA PRO A 87 9.86 -8.94 18.24
C PRO A 87 9.89 -7.69 17.35
N LYS A 88 10.89 -7.59 16.45
CA LYS A 88 11.03 -6.46 15.53
C LYS A 88 9.91 -6.45 14.49
N GLU A 89 9.58 -7.58 13.88
CA GLU A 89 8.49 -7.68 12.91
C GLU A 89 7.12 -7.35 13.51
N ILE A 90 6.85 -7.83 14.72
CA ILE A 90 5.61 -7.51 15.44
C ILE A 90 5.56 -6.02 15.77
N PHE A 91 6.67 -5.45 16.25
CA PHE A 91 6.78 -4.01 16.51
C PHE A 91 6.52 -3.17 15.26
N GLU A 92 7.16 -3.52 14.14
CA GLU A 92 6.95 -2.83 12.87
C GLU A 92 5.50 -2.92 12.39
N THR A 93 4.87 -4.09 12.57
CA THR A 93 3.47 -4.30 12.18
C THR A 93 2.51 -3.40 12.96
N VAL A 94 2.65 -3.35 14.29
CA VAL A 94 1.82 -2.51 15.15
C VAL A 94 2.10 -1.03 14.90
N THR A 95 3.37 -0.65 14.77
CA THR A 95 3.77 0.74 14.49
C THR A 95 3.22 1.22 13.15
N ARG A 96 3.28 0.39 12.09
CA ARG A 96 2.67 0.71 10.80
C ARG A 96 1.16 0.91 10.94
N ALA A 97 0.45 0.02 11.65
CA ALA A 97 -0.98 0.17 11.87
C ALA A 97 -1.34 1.46 12.62
N LEU A 98 -0.55 1.85 13.63
CA LEU A 98 -0.73 3.12 14.34
C LEU A 98 -0.45 4.35 13.46
N MET A 99 0.56 4.28 12.58
CA MET A 99 0.80 5.34 11.59
C MET A 99 -0.37 5.48 10.61
N PHE A 100 -0.89 4.36 10.08
CA PHE A 100 -2.07 4.38 9.20
C PHE A 100 -3.32 4.89 9.93
N TRP A 101 -3.54 4.45 11.18
CA TRP A 101 -4.61 4.97 12.01
C TRP A 101 -4.51 6.49 12.13
N GLY A 102 -3.33 7.02 12.48
CA GLY A 102 -3.15 8.46 12.67
C GLY A 102 -3.42 9.28 11.41
N LEU A 103 -3.08 8.77 10.23
CA LEU A 103 -3.45 9.39 8.95
C LEU A 103 -4.97 9.43 8.74
N VAL A 104 -5.66 8.31 8.95
CA VAL A 104 -7.13 8.23 8.80
C VAL A 104 -7.82 9.09 9.86
N ALA A 105 -7.37 9.01 11.11
CA ALA A 105 -7.88 9.77 12.23
C ALA A 105 -7.69 11.29 12.00
N THR A 106 -6.57 11.72 11.43
CA THR A 106 -6.36 13.12 11.06
C THR A 106 -7.36 13.56 9.99
N ALA A 107 -7.65 12.74 8.98
CA ALA A 107 -8.69 13.04 8.00
C ALA A 107 -10.09 13.16 8.64
N VAL A 108 -10.40 12.36 9.65
CA VAL A 108 -11.66 12.47 10.42
C VAL A 108 -11.73 13.76 11.23
N VAL A 109 -10.64 14.09 11.93
CA VAL A 109 -10.57 15.28 12.77
C VAL A 109 -10.67 16.57 11.96
N MET A 110 -10.13 16.59 10.73
CA MET A 110 -10.16 17.77 9.85
C MET A 110 -11.51 18.01 9.15
N THR A 111 -12.48 17.11 9.28
CA THR A 111 -13.79 17.24 8.62
C THR A 111 -14.90 17.52 9.61
N GLU A 112 -15.85 18.39 9.27
CA GLU A 112 -17.02 18.66 10.13
C GLU A 112 -17.89 17.41 10.39
N ASN A 113 -17.92 16.48 9.44
CA ASN A 113 -18.68 15.23 9.54
C ASN A 113 -17.74 14.01 9.57
N PRO A 114 -17.76 13.19 10.64
CA PRO A 114 -16.82 12.08 10.80
C PRO A 114 -16.98 10.99 9.73
N LEU A 115 -18.20 10.75 9.24
CA LEU A 115 -18.42 9.81 8.12
C LEU A 115 -17.75 10.33 6.85
N LYS A 116 -17.84 11.63 6.58
CA LYS A 116 -17.16 12.26 5.44
C LYS A 116 -15.65 12.15 5.59
N GLY A 117 -15.12 12.31 6.81
CA GLY A 117 -13.70 12.11 7.11
C GLY A 117 -13.21 10.69 6.85
N ILE A 118 -13.98 9.67 7.27
CA ILE A 118 -13.66 8.27 6.98
C ILE A 118 -13.66 8.03 5.48
N LEU A 119 -14.71 8.46 4.78
CA LEU A 119 -14.83 8.29 3.33
C LEU A 119 -13.72 9.02 2.57
N ASN A 120 -13.34 10.22 3.01
CA ASN A 120 -12.21 10.97 2.45
C ASN A 120 -10.88 10.23 2.68
N GLY A 121 -10.65 9.72 3.89
CA GLY A 121 -9.46 8.92 4.19
C GLY A 121 -9.37 7.68 3.28
N VAL A 122 -10.47 6.94 3.14
CA VAL A 122 -10.57 5.80 2.22
C VAL A 122 -10.33 6.24 0.77
N ALA A 123 -10.93 7.34 0.33
CA ALA A 123 -10.78 7.86 -1.02
C ALA A 123 -9.31 8.23 -1.35
N ILE A 124 -8.55 8.78 -0.40
CA ILE A 124 -7.12 9.03 -0.57
C ILE A 124 -6.37 7.73 -0.84
N PHE A 125 -6.60 6.67 -0.07
CA PHE A 125 -5.95 5.38 -0.29
C PHE A 125 -6.37 4.77 -1.63
N VAL A 126 -7.66 4.77 -1.94
CA VAL A 126 -8.20 4.26 -3.21
C VAL A 126 -7.58 5.01 -4.39
N ARG A 127 -7.44 6.34 -4.31
CA ARG A 127 -6.76 7.17 -5.29
C ARG A 127 -5.31 6.72 -5.49
N ILE A 128 -4.56 6.56 -4.39
CA ILE A 128 -3.16 6.13 -4.42
C ILE A 128 -3.04 4.75 -5.08
N PHE A 129 -3.82 3.77 -4.62
CA PHE A 129 -3.79 2.40 -5.15
C PHE A 129 -4.22 2.32 -6.63
N ALA A 130 -5.18 3.13 -7.07
CA ALA A 130 -5.58 3.17 -8.48
C ALA A 130 -4.45 3.68 -9.39
N LEU A 131 -3.57 4.54 -8.89
CA LEU A 131 -2.41 5.06 -9.63
C LEU A 131 -1.17 4.16 -9.52
N PHE A 132 -1.14 3.20 -8.59
CA PHE A 132 0.01 2.31 -8.39
C PHE A 132 0.29 1.38 -9.57
N VAL A 133 -0.63 1.23 -10.53
CA VAL A 133 -0.34 0.56 -11.81
C VAL A 133 0.85 1.23 -12.53
N LEU A 134 0.93 2.57 -12.48
CA LEU A 134 2.07 3.32 -13.03
C LEU A 134 3.35 3.04 -12.24
N LEU A 135 3.25 2.93 -10.90
CA LEU A 135 4.38 2.60 -10.04
C LEU A 135 4.93 1.20 -10.34
N VAL A 136 4.06 0.21 -10.58
CA VAL A 136 4.47 -1.14 -11.02
C VAL A 136 5.25 -1.04 -12.33
N SER A 137 4.75 -0.29 -13.32
CA SER A 137 5.50 -0.05 -14.57
C SER A 137 6.85 0.61 -14.29
N MET A 138 6.91 1.54 -13.33
CA MET A 138 8.15 2.19 -12.92
C MET A 138 9.17 1.24 -12.30
N VAL A 139 8.71 0.30 -11.49
CA VAL A 139 9.57 -0.74 -10.91
C VAL A 139 10.11 -1.64 -12.03
N LEU A 140 9.26 -2.02 -12.99
CA LEU A 140 9.65 -2.88 -14.10
C LEU A 140 10.72 -2.23 -14.98
N TRP A 141 10.54 -1.01 -15.47
CA TRP A 141 11.46 -0.43 -16.44
C TRP A 141 12.78 0.12 -15.84
N VAL A 142 12.84 0.42 -14.54
CA VAL A 142 13.99 1.09 -13.88
C VAL A 142 14.82 0.05 -13.15
N MET A 143 14.18 -0.91 -12.49
CA MET A 143 14.87 -1.88 -11.65
C MET A 143 14.91 -3.26 -12.29
N ASP A 144 13.74 -3.82 -12.63
CA ASP A 144 13.71 -5.21 -13.10
C ASP A 144 14.29 -5.36 -14.51
N PHE A 145 13.94 -4.49 -15.45
CA PHE A 145 14.33 -4.61 -16.84
C PHE A 145 15.86 -4.59 -17.03
N PRO A 146 16.63 -3.64 -16.48
CA PRO A 146 18.09 -3.68 -16.57
C PRO A 146 18.67 -4.98 -16.00
N PHE A 147 18.14 -5.43 -14.86
CA PHE A 147 18.57 -6.65 -14.19
C PHE A 147 18.21 -7.92 -14.99
N ALA A 148 17.02 -7.94 -15.59
CA ALA A 148 16.51 -9.03 -16.40
C ALA A 148 17.35 -9.18 -17.67
N ILE A 149 17.64 -8.08 -18.36
CA ILE A 149 18.51 -8.07 -19.54
C ILE A 149 19.92 -8.57 -19.18
N TYR A 150 20.50 -8.08 -18.09
CA TYR A 150 21.81 -8.54 -17.61
C TYR A 150 21.83 -10.07 -17.37
N LYS A 151 20.81 -10.59 -16.67
CA LYS A 151 20.70 -12.03 -16.39
C LYS A 151 20.51 -12.87 -17.64
N LEU A 152 19.63 -12.44 -18.55
CA LEU A 152 19.37 -13.16 -19.80
C LEU A 152 20.64 -13.27 -20.66
N PHE A 153 21.45 -12.21 -20.75
CA PHE A 153 22.72 -12.25 -21.48
C PHE A 153 23.81 -13.07 -20.77
N LYS A 154 23.84 -13.09 -19.44
CA LYS A 154 24.73 -13.96 -18.65
C LYS A 154 24.24 -15.41 -18.55
N GLY A 155 23.09 -15.72 -19.15
CA GLY A 155 22.50 -17.03 -19.11
C GLY A 155 22.03 -17.48 -17.73
N ARG A 156 21.65 -16.53 -16.87
CA ARG A 156 21.07 -16.77 -15.55
C ARG A 156 19.56 -16.64 -15.61
N ASP A 157 18.88 -17.33 -14.70
CA ASP A 157 17.43 -17.31 -14.63
C ASP A 157 16.88 -16.07 -13.92
N LEU A 158 15.71 -15.64 -14.37
CA LEU A 158 14.95 -14.55 -13.78
C LEU A 158 14.33 -14.99 -12.45
N SER A 159 14.13 -14.05 -11.53
CA SER A 159 13.52 -14.38 -10.23
C SER A 159 12.03 -14.63 -10.43
N ARG A 160 11.63 -15.91 -10.37
CA ARG A 160 10.22 -16.30 -10.50
C ARG A 160 9.37 -15.69 -9.39
N ASP A 161 9.85 -15.73 -8.14
CA ASP A 161 9.12 -15.18 -6.98
C ASP A 161 8.84 -13.68 -7.16
N PHE A 162 9.82 -12.93 -7.65
CA PHE A 162 9.64 -11.51 -7.92
C PHE A 162 8.61 -11.26 -9.03
N LEU A 163 8.68 -11.98 -10.15
CA LEU A 163 7.73 -11.82 -11.27
C LEU A 163 6.30 -12.21 -10.88
N VAL A 164 6.14 -13.27 -10.08
CA VAL A 164 4.83 -13.70 -9.56
C VAL A 164 4.26 -12.66 -8.58
N GLU A 165 5.08 -12.13 -7.68
CA GLU A 165 4.67 -11.07 -6.76
C GLU A 165 4.27 -9.80 -7.52
N MET A 166 5.06 -9.38 -8.50
CA MET A 166 4.76 -8.22 -9.35
C MET A 166 3.46 -8.39 -10.12
N MET A 167 3.22 -9.58 -10.68
CA MET A 167 1.97 -9.91 -11.35
C MET A 167 0.78 -9.82 -10.39
N ARG A 168 0.91 -10.34 -9.16
CA ARG A 168 -0.13 -10.28 -8.13
C ARG A 168 -0.44 -8.84 -7.71
N GLN A 169 0.58 -8.03 -7.46
CA GLN A 169 0.43 -6.61 -7.09
C GLN A 169 -0.24 -5.82 -8.23
N ASN A 170 0.20 -6.04 -9.47
CA ASN A 170 -0.40 -5.40 -10.64
C ASN A 170 -1.90 -5.73 -10.76
N LEU A 171 -2.29 -7.00 -10.62
CA LEU A 171 -3.70 -7.41 -10.64
C LEU A 171 -4.52 -6.73 -9.54
N LEU A 172 -3.99 -6.63 -8.31
CA LEU A 172 -4.66 -5.96 -7.20
C LEU A 172 -4.94 -4.47 -7.49
N TYR A 173 -3.95 -3.77 -8.02
CA TYR A 173 -4.10 -2.34 -8.35
C TYR A 173 -5.04 -2.14 -9.55
N THR A 174 -4.99 -3.05 -10.53
CA THR A 174 -5.90 -3.03 -11.68
C THR A 174 -7.35 -3.27 -11.26
N LEU A 175 -7.60 -4.21 -10.35
CA LEU A 175 -8.95 -4.42 -9.79
C LEU A 175 -9.44 -3.17 -9.06
N THR A 176 -8.56 -2.51 -8.31
CA THR A 176 -8.88 -1.25 -7.62
C THR A 176 -9.24 -0.15 -8.64
N LEU A 177 -8.46 0.00 -9.71
CA LEU A 177 -8.73 0.94 -10.79
C LEU A 177 -10.08 0.66 -11.49
N ILE A 178 -10.38 -0.61 -11.76
CA ILE A 178 -11.66 -1.03 -12.35
C ILE A 178 -12.82 -0.68 -11.41
N ALA A 179 -12.69 -0.97 -10.11
CA ALA A 179 -13.70 -0.63 -9.11
C ALA A 179 -13.92 0.89 -9.04
N VAL A 180 -12.85 1.69 -9.04
CA VAL A 180 -12.92 3.15 -9.09
C VAL A 180 -13.69 3.63 -10.32
N ARG A 181 -13.36 3.11 -11.52
CA ARG A 181 -14.09 3.49 -12.73
C ARG A 181 -15.55 3.07 -12.67
N PHE A 182 -15.84 1.86 -12.23
CA PHE A 182 -17.21 1.37 -12.10
C PHE A 182 -18.04 2.27 -11.17
N ILE A 183 -17.52 2.56 -9.97
CA ILE A 183 -18.17 3.44 -9.01
C ILE A 183 -18.34 4.85 -9.59
N ALA A 184 -17.31 5.41 -10.22
CA ALA A 184 -17.36 6.77 -10.75
C ALA A 184 -18.35 6.95 -11.90
N LEU A 185 -18.61 5.89 -12.69
CA LEU A 185 -19.59 5.89 -13.78
C LEU A 185 -21.04 5.71 -13.28
N HIS A 186 -21.25 5.03 -12.15
CA HIS A 186 -22.59 4.75 -11.62
C HIS A 186 -22.97 5.64 -10.43
N SER A 187 -22.02 6.36 -9.84
CA SER A 187 -22.26 7.31 -8.77
C SER A 187 -22.67 8.67 -9.30
N SER A 188 -23.69 9.27 -8.67
CA SER A 188 -24.10 10.66 -8.89
C SER A 188 -23.20 11.67 -8.15
N TYR A 189 -22.18 11.22 -7.42
CA TYR A 189 -21.29 12.13 -6.69
C TYR A 189 -20.49 13.01 -7.66
N PRO A 190 -20.50 14.34 -7.49
CA PRO A 190 -19.84 15.25 -8.43
C PRO A 190 -18.32 15.09 -8.39
N ALA A 191 -17.65 15.38 -9.51
CA ALA A 191 -16.21 15.61 -9.47
C ALA A 191 -15.97 16.92 -8.71
N GLY A 192 -15.03 16.93 -7.77
CA GLY A 192 -14.81 18.04 -6.85
C GLY A 192 -13.40 18.04 -6.27
N ASN A 193 -13.09 19.07 -5.48
CA ASN A 193 -11.78 19.26 -4.86
C ASN A 193 -11.63 18.47 -3.54
N ASP A 194 -12.66 17.76 -3.10
CA ASP A 194 -12.57 16.81 -2.01
C ASP A 194 -12.02 15.45 -2.51
N PRO A 195 -11.38 14.65 -1.63
CA PRO A 195 -10.76 13.39 -2.05
C PRO A 195 -11.69 12.41 -2.77
N ILE A 196 -12.98 12.36 -2.40
CA ILE A 196 -13.98 11.53 -3.08
C ILE A 196 -14.21 12.07 -4.49
N GLY A 197 -14.42 13.38 -4.62
CA GLY A 197 -14.57 14.08 -5.89
C GLY A 197 -13.39 13.85 -6.85
N GLU A 198 -12.16 13.84 -6.34
CA GLU A 198 -10.96 13.54 -7.11
C GLU A 198 -10.92 12.09 -7.60
N VAL A 199 -11.31 11.11 -6.75
CA VAL A 199 -11.44 9.70 -7.16
C VAL A 199 -12.48 9.55 -8.27
N MET A 200 -13.63 10.24 -8.16
CA MET A 200 -14.65 10.24 -9.20
C MET A 200 -14.12 10.87 -10.49
N ALA A 201 -13.35 11.95 -10.41
CA ALA A 201 -12.72 12.60 -11.56
C ALA A 201 -11.76 11.65 -12.29
N ILE A 202 -10.92 10.92 -11.54
CA ILE A 202 -10.02 9.90 -12.10
C ILE A 202 -10.82 8.80 -12.80
N GLY A 203 -11.82 8.24 -12.12
CA GLY A 203 -12.63 7.14 -12.66
C GLY A 203 -13.40 7.52 -13.92
N ARG A 204 -13.86 8.78 -14.04
CA ARG A 204 -14.55 9.30 -15.23
C ARG A 204 -13.61 9.66 -16.38
N LYS A 205 -12.34 9.96 -16.12
CA LYS A 205 -11.36 10.34 -17.16
C LYS A 205 -10.96 9.14 -18.03
N THR A 206 -11.74 8.89 -19.08
CA THR A 206 -11.59 7.71 -19.97
C THR A 206 -10.17 7.55 -20.51
N GLY A 207 -9.53 8.61 -20.97
CA GLY A 207 -8.16 8.52 -21.51
C GLY A 207 -7.12 8.08 -20.47
N LEU A 208 -7.24 8.58 -19.22
CA LEU A 208 -6.35 8.19 -18.14
C LEU A 208 -6.58 6.72 -17.74
N VAL A 209 -7.83 6.32 -17.53
CA VAL A 209 -8.14 4.94 -17.13
C VAL A 209 -7.76 3.96 -18.24
N ALA A 210 -8.03 4.27 -19.50
CA ALA A 210 -7.59 3.45 -20.63
C ALA A 210 -6.06 3.28 -20.65
N SER A 211 -5.31 4.38 -20.52
CA SER A 211 -3.85 4.33 -20.48
C SER A 211 -3.31 3.50 -19.30
N LEU A 212 -3.93 3.62 -18.12
CA LEU A 212 -3.54 2.82 -16.96
C LEU A 212 -3.88 1.33 -17.14
N LEU A 213 -5.02 1.01 -17.76
CA LEU A 213 -5.36 -0.39 -18.09
C LEU A 213 -4.42 -0.97 -19.15
N GLU A 214 -4.03 -0.19 -20.16
CA GLU A 214 -3.00 -0.57 -21.14
C GLU A 214 -1.66 -0.87 -20.42
N LEU A 215 -1.23 0.00 -19.51
CA LEU A 215 -0.02 -0.23 -18.69
C LEU A 215 -0.13 -1.50 -17.86
N SER A 216 -1.28 -1.74 -17.22
CA SER A 216 -1.52 -2.98 -16.48
C SER A 216 -1.39 -4.21 -17.39
N GLY A 217 -1.96 -4.16 -18.59
CA GLY A 217 -1.85 -5.24 -19.57
C GLY A 217 -0.39 -5.52 -19.95
N LEU A 218 0.38 -4.46 -20.21
CA LEU A 218 1.81 -4.58 -20.51
C LEU A 218 2.62 -5.09 -19.30
N ASN A 219 2.32 -4.66 -18.08
CA ASN A 219 2.97 -5.16 -16.87
C ASN A 219 2.73 -6.67 -16.71
N PHE A 220 1.50 -7.12 -16.95
CA PHE A 220 1.13 -8.53 -16.89
C PHE A 220 1.84 -9.34 -17.98
N LEU A 221 1.85 -8.85 -19.23
CA LEU A 221 2.57 -9.48 -20.35
C LEU A 221 4.07 -9.55 -20.09
N TYR A 222 4.67 -8.50 -19.54
CA TYR A 222 6.07 -8.47 -19.14
C TYR A 222 6.38 -9.62 -18.18
N CYS A 223 5.56 -9.78 -17.13
CA CYS A 223 5.74 -10.84 -16.14
C CYS A 223 5.56 -12.23 -16.75
N LEU A 224 4.54 -12.44 -17.59
CA LEU A 224 4.33 -13.72 -18.28
C LEU A 224 5.51 -14.09 -19.19
N ILE A 225 5.98 -13.14 -19.99
CA ILE A 225 7.12 -13.37 -20.90
C ILE A 225 8.39 -13.64 -20.09
N GLY A 226 8.63 -12.90 -19.01
CA GLY A 226 9.75 -13.13 -18.11
C GLY A 226 9.70 -14.51 -17.41
N LEU A 227 8.52 -15.08 -17.18
CA LEU A 227 8.38 -16.39 -16.55
C LEU A 227 8.58 -17.55 -17.53
N TYR A 228 7.98 -17.48 -18.72
CA TYR A 228 7.84 -18.65 -19.60
C TYR A 228 8.75 -18.63 -20.84
N LEU A 229 9.15 -17.45 -21.33
CA LEU A 229 9.93 -17.36 -22.57
C LEU A 229 11.45 -17.63 -22.42
N PRO A 230 12.11 -17.40 -21.25
CA PRO A 230 13.55 -17.67 -21.11
C PRO A 230 13.94 -19.12 -21.39
N GLU A 231 13.07 -20.07 -21.08
CA GLU A 231 13.29 -21.52 -21.27
C GLU A 231 13.41 -21.88 -22.77
N LYS A 232 12.69 -21.16 -23.63
CA LYS A 232 12.72 -21.39 -25.08
C LYS A 232 13.83 -20.61 -25.77
N SER A 233 13.94 -19.31 -25.47
CA SER A 233 14.94 -18.44 -26.09
C SER A 233 15.15 -17.18 -25.27
N ARG A 234 16.35 -17.05 -24.70
CA ARG A 234 16.78 -15.88 -23.94
C ARG A 234 16.86 -14.61 -24.80
N LYS A 235 17.27 -14.74 -26.07
CA LYS A 235 17.34 -13.61 -27.02
C LYS A 235 15.96 -13.08 -27.38
N LEU A 236 15.00 -13.97 -27.66
CA LEU A 236 13.62 -13.56 -27.93
C LEU A 236 12.97 -12.94 -26.69
N THR A 237 13.26 -13.48 -25.50
CA THR A 237 12.80 -12.89 -24.23
C THR A 237 13.32 -11.47 -24.08
N ALA A 238 14.62 -11.24 -24.24
CA ALA A 238 15.20 -9.90 -24.12
C ALA A 238 14.57 -8.91 -25.11
N LEU A 239 14.37 -9.31 -26.37
CA LEU A 239 13.71 -8.50 -27.38
C LEU A 239 12.26 -8.16 -26.98
N ALA A 240 11.48 -9.17 -26.58
CA ALA A 240 10.08 -8.99 -26.19
C ALA A 240 9.94 -8.07 -24.97
N LEU A 241 10.75 -8.26 -23.92
CA LEU A 241 10.76 -7.38 -22.75
C LEU A 241 11.12 -5.94 -23.13
N THR A 242 12.07 -5.76 -24.06
CA THR A 242 12.47 -4.43 -24.55
C THR A 242 11.31 -3.73 -25.26
N ILE A 243 10.61 -4.43 -26.15
CA ILE A 243 9.43 -3.87 -26.86
C ILE A 243 8.35 -3.45 -25.85
N ILE A 244 8.09 -4.30 -24.85
CA ILE A 244 7.09 -3.99 -23.81
C ILE A 244 7.47 -2.74 -23.03
N VAL A 245 8.73 -2.61 -22.61
CA VAL A 245 9.20 -1.42 -21.88
C VAL A 245 9.12 -0.16 -22.72
N VAL A 246 9.44 -0.23 -24.02
CA VAL A 246 9.28 0.91 -24.95
C VAL A 246 7.81 1.32 -25.06
N LEU A 247 6.88 0.37 -25.14
CA LEU A 247 5.44 0.64 -25.16
C LEU A 247 4.96 1.24 -23.84
N GLN A 248 5.45 0.75 -22.70
CA GLN A 248 5.16 1.33 -21.38
C GLN A 248 5.63 2.79 -21.29
N LEU A 249 6.86 3.08 -21.74
CA LEU A 249 7.41 4.45 -21.85
C LEU A 249 6.54 5.35 -22.72
N TRP A 250 6.06 4.85 -23.85
CA TRP A 250 5.17 5.58 -24.73
C TRP A 250 3.83 5.92 -24.08
N ILE A 251 3.19 4.96 -23.39
CA ILE A 251 1.92 5.20 -22.68
C ILE A 251 2.13 6.15 -21.50
N ALA A 252 3.18 5.95 -20.70
CA ALA A 252 3.48 6.81 -19.57
C ALA A 252 3.72 8.27 -20.02
N ARG A 253 4.40 8.46 -21.17
CA ARG A 253 4.56 9.79 -21.77
C ARG A 253 3.21 10.44 -22.10
N ARG A 254 2.26 9.70 -22.69
CA ARG A 254 0.89 10.19 -22.97
C ARG A 254 0.14 10.58 -21.69
N ILE A 255 0.35 9.85 -20.59
CA ILE A 255 -0.27 10.18 -19.30
C ILE A 255 0.28 11.50 -18.74
N VAL A 256 1.60 11.74 -18.87
CA VAL A 256 2.27 12.92 -18.29
C VAL A 256 2.12 14.17 -19.14
N PHE A 257 2.22 14.06 -20.47
CA PHE A 257 2.30 15.20 -21.38
C PHE A 257 1.02 15.47 -22.19
N GLY A 258 0.01 14.60 -22.09
CA GLY A 258 -1.19 14.66 -22.94
C GLY A 258 -0.89 14.21 -24.38
#